data_AF-A0A966D2W7-F1
#
_entry.id   AF-A0A966D2W7-F1
#
_cell.length_a   1.000
_cell.length_b   1.000
_cell.length_c   1.000
_cell.angle_alpha   90.00
_cell.angle_beta   90.00
_cell.angle_gamma   90.00
#
_symmetry.space_group_name_H-M   'P 1'
#
loop_
_entity.id
_entity.type
_entity.pdbx_description
1 polymer ?
#
loop_
_entity_poly.entity_id
_entity_poly.type
_entity_poly.pdbx_seq_one_letter_code
_entity_poly.pdbx_strand_id
1 'polypeptide(L)'
;MKCSKCGTDNPSGKTICRQCGNFLYSAEPRNRVALTKEQRKERRKTLIKNSFSGCLWTGLVLLAMLIVLSLVSFLLVRYILPDEYIDSLVRTTASDTLVPGQDAPDSGN
;
A
#
# COMPACT_ATOMS: atom_id res chain seq x y z
N MET A 1 -16.95 -29.27 31.69
CA MET A 1 -16.08 -29.96 30.71
C MET A 1 -14.71 -30.20 31.29
N LYS A 2 -14.19 -31.42 31.12
CA LYS A 2 -12.91 -31.84 31.69
C LYS A 2 -11.75 -31.44 30.79
N CYS A 3 -10.70 -30.88 31.36
CA CYS A 3 -9.51 -30.49 30.60
C CYS A 3 -8.73 -31.73 30.14
N SER A 4 -8.44 -31.86 28.85
CA SER A 4 -7.64 -32.96 28.29
C SER A 4 -6.19 -32.97 28.74
N LYS A 5 -5.64 -31.82 29.16
CA LYS A 5 -4.22 -31.68 29.55
C LYS A 5 -3.97 -31.95 31.03
N CYS A 6 -4.82 -31.44 31.91
CA CYS A 6 -4.60 -31.50 33.37
C CYS A 6 -5.75 -32.15 34.16
N GLY A 7 -6.84 -32.56 33.50
CA GLY A 7 -7.95 -33.26 34.15
C GLY A 7 -8.91 -32.38 34.98
N THR A 8 -8.66 -31.08 35.12
CA THR A 8 -9.55 -30.17 35.86
C THR A 8 -10.94 -30.11 35.24
N ASP A 9 -11.97 -30.18 36.07
CA ASP A 9 -13.34 -29.90 35.65
C ASP A 9 -13.58 -28.38 35.57
N ASN A 10 -13.88 -27.92 34.37
CA ASN A 10 -14.15 -26.52 34.09
C ASN A 10 -15.66 -26.33 33.85
N PRO A 11 -16.26 -25.20 34.28
CA PRO A 11 -17.66 -24.92 33.99
C PRO A 11 -17.93 -24.85 32.48
N SER A 12 -19.14 -25.23 32.07
CA SER A 12 -19.58 -25.21 30.68
C SER A 12 -19.50 -23.79 30.09
N GLY A 13 -19.03 -23.67 28.84
CA GLY A 13 -18.89 -22.39 28.14
C GLY A 13 -17.51 -21.72 28.26
N LYS A 14 -16.57 -22.27 29.04
CA LYS A 14 -15.18 -21.77 29.05
C LYS A 14 -14.38 -22.33 27.88
N THR A 15 -13.60 -21.46 27.25
CA THR A 15 -12.71 -21.80 26.13
C THR A 15 -11.31 -22.20 26.57
N ILE A 16 -10.89 -21.76 27.77
CA ILE A 16 -9.56 -21.96 28.34
C ILE A 16 -9.70 -22.57 29.74
N CYS A 17 -8.84 -23.54 30.04
CA CYS A 17 -8.75 -24.17 31.34
C CYS A 17 -8.24 -23.18 32.39
N ARG A 18 -8.95 -23.07 33.51
CA ARG A 18 -8.60 -22.13 34.60
C ARG A 18 -7.34 -22.54 35.37
N GLN A 19 -6.94 -23.80 35.31
CA GLN A 19 -5.80 -24.32 36.09
C GLN A 19 -4.50 -24.36 35.28
N CYS A 20 -4.54 -24.85 34.03
CA CYS A 20 -3.33 -25.04 33.23
C CYS A 20 -3.26 -24.17 31.96
N GLY A 21 -4.27 -23.34 31.69
CA GLY A 21 -4.32 -22.46 30.53
C GLY A 21 -4.54 -23.17 29.18
N ASN A 22 -4.78 -24.47 29.15
CA ASN A 22 -5.02 -25.20 27.90
C ASN A 22 -6.38 -24.82 27.28
N PHE A 23 -6.44 -24.72 25.95
CA PHE A 23 -7.73 -24.58 25.25
C PHE A 23 -8.57 -25.84 25.47
N LEU A 24 -9.82 -25.64 25.84
CA LEU A 24 -10.78 -26.69 26.17
C LEU A 24 -11.45 -27.27 24.91
N TYR A 25 -11.32 -26.60 23.77
CA TYR A 25 -11.71 -27.11 22.46
C TYR A 25 -10.47 -27.65 21.73
N SER A 26 -10.62 -28.75 20.99
CA SER A 26 -9.62 -29.11 19.98
C SER A 26 -9.83 -28.19 18.78
N ALA A 27 -8.76 -27.53 18.35
CA ALA A 27 -8.71 -26.94 17.01
C ALA A 27 -8.55 -28.09 16.02
N GLU A 28 -9.52 -28.98 15.92
CA GLU A 28 -9.45 -30.04 14.94
C GLU A 28 -9.59 -29.39 13.56
N PRO A 29 -8.59 -29.49 12.67
CA PRO A 29 -8.75 -29.08 11.28
C PRO A 29 -9.60 -30.15 10.58
N ARG A 30 -10.84 -30.32 11.02
CA ARG A 30 -11.73 -31.45 10.69
C ARG A 30 -12.24 -31.44 9.24
N ASN A 31 -11.73 -30.54 8.42
CA ASN A 31 -12.18 -30.39 7.04
C ASN A 31 -11.07 -29.89 6.09
N ARG A 32 -9.83 -30.36 6.29
CA ARG A 32 -8.80 -30.27 5.25
C ARG A 32 -8.67 -31.63 4.59
N VAL A 33 -9.54 -31.90 3.63
CA VAL A 33 -9.35 -33.05 2.72
C VAL A 33 -8.08 -32.77 1.91
N ALA A 34 -7.17 -33.73 1.85
CA ALA A 34 -5.98 -33.58 1.02
C ALA A 34 -6.42 -33.40 -0.44
N LEU A 35 -6.12 -32.25 -1.05
CA LEU A 35 -6.48 -32.01 -2.45
C LEU A 35 -5.83 -33.07 -3.34
N THR A 36 -6.60 -33.57 -4.30
CA THR A 36 -6.08 -34.44 -5.35
C THR A 36 -5.08 -33.69 -6.23
N LYS A 37 -4.21 -34.42 -6.95
CA LYS A 37 -3.23 -33.82 -7.87
C LYS A 37 -3.91 -32.94 -8.92
N GLU A 38 -5.08 -33.34 -9.40
CA GLU A 38 -5.87 -32.60 -10.39
C GLU A 38 -6.41 -31.28 -9.83
N GLN A 39 -7.00 -31.29 -8.63
CA GLN A 39 -7.50 -30.08 -8.00
C GLN A 39 -6.38 -29.06 -7.71
N ARG A 40 -5.16 -29.54 -7.37
CA ARG A 40 -3.99 -28.66 -7.22
C ARG A 40 -3.59 -28.00 -8.55
N LYS A 41 -3.71 -28.72 -9.67
CA LYS A 41 -3.39 -28.20 -11.01
C LYS A 41 -4.41 -27.14 -11.46
N GLU A 42 -5.70 -27.36 -11.21
CA GLU A 42 -6.75 -26.39 -11.49
C GLU A 42 -6.61 -25.12 -10.65
N ARG A 43 -6.25 -25.27 -9.36
CA ARG A 43 -5.95 -24.12 -8.49
C ARG A 43 -4.79 -23.28 -9.02
N ARG A 44 -3.74 -23.90 -9.58
CA ARG A 44 -2.64 -23.14 -10.21
C ARG A 44 -3.09 -22.39 -11.47
N LYS A 45 -3.92 -23.01 -12.30
CA LYS A 45 -4.44 -22.39 -13.52
C LYS A 45 -5.33 -21.18 -13.24
N THR A 46 -6.21 -21.29 -12.24
CA THR A 46 -7.12 -20.19 -11.86
C THR A 46 -6.37 -19.01 -11.25
N LEU A 47 -5.32 -19.27 -10.47
CA LEU A 47 -4.47 -18.21 -9.92
C LEU A 47 -3.72 -17.44 -11.03
N ILE A 48 -3.17 -18.12 -12.04
CA ILE A 48 -2.45 -17.46 -13.13
C ILE A 48 -3.39 -16.67 -14.04
N LYS A 49 -4.56 -17.24 -14.38
CA LYS A 49 -5.51 -16.61 -15.31
C LYS A 49 -6.09 -15.31 -14.76
N ASN A 50 -6.41 -15.27 -13.47
CA ASN A 50 -7.01 -14.08 -12.85
C ASN A 50 -5.97 -13.00 -12.53
N SER A 51 -4.71 -13.39 -12.31
CA SER A 51 -3.64 -12.44 -11.97
C SER A 51 -3.20 -11.59 -13.19
N PHE A 52 -3.21 -12.16 -14.39
CA PHE A 52 -2.69 -11.46 -15.57
C PHE A 52 -3.62 -10.36 -16.10
N SER A 53 -4.93 -10.53 -15.98
CA SER A 53 -5.89 -9.55 -16.53
C SER A 53 -5.97 -8.27 -15.70
N GLY A 54 -5.98 -8.37 -14.36
CA GLY A 54 -6.11 -7.21 -13.49
C GLY A 54 -4.90 -6.27 -13.54
N CYS A 55 -3.68 -6.83 -13.53
CA CYS A 55 -2.45 -6.03 -13.57
C CYS A 55 -2.29 -5.27 -14.90
N LEU A 56 -2.58 -5.94 -16.02
CA LEU A 56 -2.48 -5.32 -17.34
C LEU A 56 -3.49 -4.18 -17.52
N TRP A 57 -4.74 -4.37 -17.09
CA TRP A 57 -5.75 -3.31 -17.15
C TRP A 57 -5.39 -2.12 -16.28
N THR A 58 -4.89 -2.37 -15.06
CA THR A 58 -4.45 -1.31 -14.16
C THR A 58 -3.28 -0.52 -14.77
N GLY A 59 -2.30 -1.22 -15.34
CA GLY A 59 -1.16 -0.60 -16.02
C GLY A 59 -1.59 0.25 -17.23
N LEU A 60 -2.53 -0.24 -18.04
CA LEU A 60 -3.05 0.49 -19.21
C LEU A 60 -3.79 1.76 -18.80
N VAL A 61 -4.61 1.70 -17.75
CA VAL A 61 -5.32 2.88 -17.22
C VAL A 61 -4.36 3.92 -16.68
N LEU A 62 -3.33 3.50 -15.94
CA LEU A 62 -2.29 4.42 -15.44
C LEU A 62 -1.51 5.08 -16.58
N LEU A 63 -1.13 4.30 -17.60
CA LEU A 63 -0.44 4.84 -18.78
C LEU A 63 -1.31 5.86 -19.53
N ALA A 64 -2.59 5.55 -19.72
CA ALA A 64 -3.54 6.45 -20.37
C ALA A 64 -3.71 7.75 -19.58
N MET A 65 -3.83 7.68 -18.25
CA MET A 65 -3.89 8.85 -17.37
C MET A 65 -2.65 9.74 -17.51
N LEU A 66 -1.46 9.16 -17.53
CA LEU A 66 -0.21 9.91 -17.71
C LEU A 66 -0.14 10.62 -19.07
N ILE A 67 -0.60 9.96 -20.13
CA ILE A 67 -0.68 10.56 -21.47
C ILE A 67 -1.65 11.73 -21.49
N VAL A 68 -2.82 11.59 -20.86
CA VAL A 68 -3.79 12.69 -20.78
C VAL A 68 -3.22 13.88 -19.99
N LEU A 69 -2.59 13.62 -18.85
CA LEU A 69 -1.96 14.68 -18.04
C LEU A 69 -0.83 15.39 -18.79
N SER A 70 -0.02 14.66 -19.57
CA SER A 70 1.05 15.25 -20.37
C SER A 70 0.49 16.12 -21.50
N LEU A 71 -0.57 15.66 -22.18
CA LEU A 71 -1.27 16.44 -23.21
C LEU A 71 -1.90 17.71 -22.63
N VAL A 72 -2.60 17.60 -21.50
CA VAL A 72 -3.17 18.78 -20.82
C VAL A 72 -2.07 19.75 -20.43
N SER A 73 -0.99 19.28 -19.81
CA SER A 73 0.15 20.14 -19.43
C SER A 73 0.78 20.82 -20.65
N PHE A 74 0.95 20.09 -21.75
CA PHE A 74 1.46 20.64 -23.01
C PHE A 74 0.53 21.71 -23.59
N LEU A 75 -0.78 21.47 -23.58
CA LEU A 75 -1.76 22.45 -24.04
C LEU A 75 -1.77 23.69 -23.14
N LEU A 76 -1.66 23.53 -21.81
CA LEU A 76 -1.58 24.64 -20.87
C LEU A 76 -0.35 25.52 -21.15
N VAL A 77 0.83 24.91 -21.30
CA VAL A 77 2.07 25.65 -21.59
C VAL A 77 1.98 26.36 -22.94
N ARG A 78 1.48 25.67 -23.97
CA ARG A 78 1.49 26.20 -25.33
C ARG A 78 0.40 27.24 -25.60
N TYR A 79 -0.77 27.10 -24.96
CA TYR A 79 -1.93 27.92 -25.29
C TYR A 79 -2.35 28.89 -24.17
N ILE A 80 -1.99 28.64 -22.92
CA ILE A 80 -2.53 29.40 -21.77
C ILE A 80 -1.48 30.23 -21.05
N LEU A 81 -0.19 29.92 -21.13
CA LEU A 81 0.86 30.81 -20.61
C LEU A 81 1.36 31.75 -21.73
N PRO A 82 0.93 33.02 -21.78
CA PRO A 82 1.62 34.02 -22.58
C PRO A 82 3.05 34.20 -22.04
N ASP A 83 4.01 34.42 -22.93
CA ASP A 83 5.45 34.52 -22.62
C ASP A 83 5.76 35.50 -21.45
N GLU A 84 4.93 36.54 -21.31
CA GLU A 84 4.96 37.54 -20.24
C GLU A 84 4.92 36.94 -18.82
N TYR A 85 4.20 35.82 -18.62
CA TYR A 85 4.03 35.19 -17.31
C TYR A 85 5.24 34.32 -16.94
N ILE A 86 5.84 33.63 -17.92
CA ILE A 86 7.06 32.82 -17.73
C ILE A 86 8.21 33.70 -17.27
N ASP A 87 8.42 34.86 -17.90
CA ASP A 87 9.48 35.80 -17.54
C ASP A 87 9.33 36.34 -16.13
N SER A 88 8.10 36.64 -15.70
CA SER A 88 7.83 37.08 -14.33
C SER A 88 8.12 35.98 -13.30
N LEU A 89 7.81 34.72 -13.62
CA LEU A 89 8.02 33.57 -12.74
C LEU A 89 9.51 33.19 -12.63
N VAL A 90 10.23 33.23 -13.75
CA VAL A 90 11.69 33.04 -13.79
C VAL A 90 12.39 34.15 -13.03
N ARG A 91 11.96 35.41 -13.18
CA ARG A 91 12.53 36.53 -12.43
C ARG A 91 12.28 36.41 -10.92
N THR A 92 11.10 35.93 -10.51
CA THR A 92 10.76 35.71 -9.09
C THR A 92 11.59 34.57 -8.48
N THR A 93 11.66 33.42 -9.16
CA THR A 93 12.46 32.26 -8.70
C THR A 93 13.98 32.52 -8.73
N ALA A 94 14.48 33.28 -9.70
CA ALA A 94 15.88 33.70 -9.74
C ALA A 94 16.24 34.70 -8.63
N SER A 95 15.30 35.56 -8.25
CA SER A 95 15.50 36.54 -7.16
C SER A 95 15.49 35.87 -5.78
N ASP A 96 14.65 34.85 -5.57
CA ASP A 96 14.58 34.11 -4.29
C ASP A 96 15.77 33.17 -4.04
N THR A 97 16.55 32.84 -5.08
CA THR A 97 17.80 32.06 -4.91
C THR A 97 19.00 32.95 -4.55
N LEU A 98 18.85 34.28 -4.61
CA LEU A 98 19.83 35.25 -4.10
C LEU A 98 19.39 35.70 -2.71
N VAL A 99 19.67 34.88 -1.69
CA VAL A 99 19.84 35.42 -0.34
C VAL A 99 21.18 36.16 -0.34
N PRO A 100 21.21 37.51 -0.24
CA PRO A 100 22.44 38.21 0.06
C PRO A 100 22.77 37.87 1.50
N GLY A 101 23.96 37.29 1.73
CA GLY A 101 24.50 37.12 3.07
C GLY A 101 24.60 38.48 3.76
N GLN A 102 23.62 38.79 4.60
CA GLN A 102 23.69 39.76 5.68
C GLN A 102 23.59 38.95 6.96
N ASP A 103 24.67 38.97 7.75
CA ASP A 103 24.79 38.83 9.21
C ASP A 103 26.33 38.93 9.45
N ALA A 104 26.95 39.81 10.24
CA ALA A 104 26.54 40.80 11.21
C ALA A 104 27.78 41.74 11.46
N PRO A 105 27.65 42.85 12.22
CA PRO A 105 28.74 43.79 12.46
C PRO A 105 29.65 43.27 13.57
N ASP A 106 30.98 43.42 13.43
CA ASP A 106 31.88 43.29 14.57
C ASP A 106 32.81 44.49 14.71
N SER A 107 32.93 44.89 15.97
CA SER A 107 33.40 46.16 16.50
C SER A 107 34.61 45.92 17.38
N GLY A 108 35.63 46.77 17.28
CA GLY A 108 36.82 46.78 18.16
C GLY A 108 38.04 46.13 17.50
N ASN A 109 39.24 46.68 17.58
CA ASN A 109 39.85 47.59 18.55
C ASN A 109 41.01 48.33 17.86
#